data_AF-M6FTP0-F1
#
_entry.id   AF-M6FTP0-F1
#
_cell.length_a   1.000
_cell.length_b   1.000
_cell.length_c   1.000
_cell.angle_alpha   90.00
_cell.angle_beta   90.00
_cell.angle_gamma   90.00
#
_symmetry.space_group_name_H-M   'P 1'
#
loop_
_entity.id
_entity.type
_entity.pdbx_description
1 polymer ?
#
loop_
_entity_poly.entity_id
_entity_poly.type
_entity_poly.pdbx_seq_one_letter_code
_entity_poly.pdbx_strand_id
1 'polypeptide(L)'
;MIVLQNINLQWNKPMRGAPHSTLRNRLNKSYQLPEIMFHYNKNIGIPYHDVRILQTKDGFKTILNECRYLGSQSANWKIGCTETIKEDSKYNLYFLYSKNCGNPIRYGKTFGFLHEKAFDIFSNEFGRILYNGRHTDSDTGEWFYSLNILNVCDTEEKNYNLFLKEPDKEYKQLEILY
;
A
#
# COMPACT_ATOMS: atom_id res chain seq x y z
N MET A 1 -4.59 -5.89 17.49
CA MET A 1 -3.22 -5.73 16.98
C MET A 1 -3.29 -5.30 15.53
N ILE A 2 -2.54 -4.26 15.13
CA ILE A 2 -2.54 -3.85 13.71
C ILE A 2 -1.78 -4.86 12.84
N VAL A 3 -2.42 -5.27 11.75
CA VAL A 3 -1.89 -6.13 10.70
C VAL A 3 -1.87 -5.32 9.40
N LEU A 4 -0.73 -5.33 8.72
CA LEU A 4 -0.47 -4.50 7.55
C LEU A 4 0.08 -5.34 6.39
N GLN A 5 -0.42 -5.08 5.19
CA GLN A 5 0.16 -5.60 3.95
C GLN A 5 0.31 -4.47 2.94
N ASN A 6 1.55 -4.23 2.52
CA ASN A 6 1.93 -3.30 1.48
C ASN A 6 2.18 -4.07 0.17
N ILE A 7 1.50 -3.68 -0.90
CA ILE A 7 1.70 -4.25 -2.23
C ILE A 7 2.06 -3.11 -3.18
N ASN A 8 3.17 -3.26 -3.88
CA ASN A 8 3.61 -2.32 -4.90
C ASN A 8 3.77 -3.06 -6.23
N LEU A 9 2.92 -2.72 -7.19
CA LEU A 9 3.00 -3.20 -8.57
C LEU A 9 3.67 -2.13 -9.43
N GLN A 10 4.71 -2.48 -10.17
CA GLN A 10 5.42 -1.57 -11.08
C GLN A 10 5.39 -2.06 -12.52
N TRP A 11 5.45 -1.12 -13.47
CA TRP A 11 5.58 -1.41 -14.89
C TRP A 11 6.23 -0.25 -15.63
N ASN A 12 6.87 -0.53 -16.76
CA ASN A 12 7.48 0.51 -17.60
C ASN A 12 6.50 0.97 -18.69
N LYS A 13 6.87 2.05 -19.38
CA LYS A 13 6.07 2.66 -20.46
C LYS A 13 5.52 1.67 -21.51
N PRO A 14 6.27 0.66 -22.01
CA PRO A 14 5.72 -0.27 -23.01
C PRO A 14 4.53 -1.09 -22.50
N MET A 15 4.46 -1.32 -21.19
CA MET A 15 3.40 -2.09 -20.54
C MET A 15 2.23 -1.22 -20.06
N ARG A 16 2.22 0.09 -20.36
CA ARG A 16 1.20 1.01 -19.82
C ARG A 16 -0.21 0.71 -20.35
N GLY A 17 -0.32 0.42 -21.64
CA GLY A 17 -1.60 0.23 -22.34
C GLY A 17 -2.14 -1.20 -22.32
N ALA A 18 -3.22 -1.41 -23.07
CA ALA A 18 -3.72 -2.75 -23.37
C ALA A 18 -2.67 -3.52 -24.21
N PRO A 19 -2.52 -4.85 -24.04
CA PRO A 19 -3.33 -5.72 -23.16
C PRO A 19 -2.86 -5.75 -21.69
N HIS A 20 -1.69 -5.18 -21.39
CA HIS A 20 -1.06 -5.26 -20.07
C HIS A 20 -1.89 -4.59 -18.97
N SER A 21 -2.58 -3.48 -19.27
CA SER A 21 -3.50 -2.83 -18.33
C SER A 21 -4.68 -3.72 -17.92
N THR A 22 -5.21 -4.51 -18.85
CA THR A 22 -6.29 -5.48 -18.57
C THR A 22 -5.84 -6.55 -17.60
N LEU A 23 -4.58 -7.03 -17.71
CA LEU A 23 -4.01 -7.97 -16.76
C LEU A 23 -3.89 -7.36 -15.35
N ARG A 24 -3.49 -6.08 -15.24
CA ARG A 24 -3.38 -5.39 -13.95
C ARG A 24 -4.73 -5.26 -13.24
N ASN A 25 -5.80 -5.02 -13.98
CA ASN A 25 -7.15 -4.94 -13.42
C ASN A 25 -7.63 -6.27 -12.78
N ARG A 26 -7.01 -7.39 -13.15
CA ARG A 26 -7.30 -8.73 -12.63
C ARG A 26 -6.32 -9.18 -11.54
N LEU A 27 -5.28 -8.39 -11.25
CA LEU A 27 -4.30 -8.74 -10.23
C LEU A 27 -4.97 -8.71 -8.85
N ASN A 28 -4.66 -9.69 -8.02
CA ASN A 28 -5.09 -9.71 -6.62
C ASN A 28 -4.59 -8.46 -5.89
N LYS A 29 -5.47 -7.84 -5.10
CA LYS A 29 -5.17 -6.66 -4.29
C LYS A 29 -4.74 -7.03 -2.86
N SER A 30 -4.59 -8.32 -2.60
CA SER A 30 -4.19 -8.91 -1.34
C SER A 30 -3.59 -10.29 -1.57
N TYR A 31 -2.74 -10.70 -0.65
CA TYR A 31 -2.10 -12.01 -0.64
C TYR A 31 -2.19 -12.62 0.76
N GLN A 32 -2.08 -13.94 0.85
CA GLN A 32 -2.00 -14.62 2.13
C GLN A 32 -0.84 -14.05 2.97
N LEU A 33 -1.08 -13.85 4.26
CA LEU A 33 -0.11 -13.29 5.19
C LEU A 33 0.90 -14.35 5.65
N PRO A 34 2.21 -14.04 5.70
CA PRO A 34 3.21 -14.92 6.28
C PRO A 34 2.93 -15.20 7.76
N GLU A 35 3.18 -16.43 8.21
CA GLU A 35 2.93 -16.84 9.61
C GLU A 35 3.69 -15.99 10.63
N ILE A 36 4.90 -15.54 10.28
CA ILE A 36 5.76 -14.70 11.13
C ILE A 36 5.08 -13.38 11.54
N MET A 37 4.09 -12.91 10.77
CA MET A 37 3.28 -11.73 11.09
C MET A 37 2.51 -11.85 12.41
N PHE A 38 2.22 -13.07 12.85
CA PHE A 38 1.40 -13.36 14.04
C PHE A 38 2.22 -13.93 15.21
N HIS A 39 3.53 -14.08 15.04
CA HIS A 39 4.45 -14.70 15.99
C HIS A 39 5.69 -13.82 16.27
N TYR A 40 5.52 -12.50 16.22
CA TYR A 40 6.62 -11.54 16.38
C TYR A 40 6.79 -11.07 17.82
N ASN A 41 8.01 -10.65 18.14
CA ASN A 41 8.31 -9.97 19.39
C ASN A 41 7.94 -8.49 19.28
N LYS A 42 6.97 -8.04 20.08
CA LYS A 42 6.48 -6.64 20.10
C LYS A 42 7.58 -5.61 20.37
N ASN A 43 8.69 -6.00 21.02
CA ASN A 43 9.82 -5.11 21.26
C ASN A 43 10.62 -4.81 19.99
N ILE A 44 10.64 -5.72 19.01
CA ILE A 44 11.34 -5.55 17.72
C ILE A 44 10.61 -4.52 16.86
N GLY A 45 9.28 -4.58 16.82
CA GLY A 45 8.48 -3.74 15.95
C GLY A 45 7.14 -4.35 15.61
N ILE A 46 6.33 -3.62 14.85
CA ILE A 46 5.08 -4.12 14.27
C ILE A 46 5.39 -4.67 12.88
N PRO A 47 5.13 -5.96 12.61
CA PRO A 47 5.43 -6.53 11.31
C PRO A 47 4.44 -6.04 10.26
N TYR A 48 4.91 -5.90 9.03
CA TYR A 48 4.08 -5.73 7.85
C TYR A 48 4.60 -6.59 6.70
N HIS A 49 3.68 -7.13 5.91
CA HIS A 49 4.00 -7.92 4.74
C HIS A 49 4.26 -6.98 3.55
N ASP A 50 5.48 -6.94 3.03
CA ASP A 50 5.85 -6.15 1.84
C ASP A 50 5.92 -7.06 0.62
N VAL A 51 5.12 -6.77 -0.40
CA VAL A 51 5.07 -7.49 -1.67
C VAL A 51 5.36 -6.51 -2.80
N ARG A 52 6.36 -6.81 -3.63
CA ARG A 52 6.67 -6.02 -4.82
C ARG A 52 6.60 -6.88 -6.06
N ILE A 53 5.92 -6.37 -7.06
CA ILE A 53 5.61 -7.09 -8.29
C ILE A 53 6.03 -6.20 -9.45
N LEU A 54 6.79 -6.75 -10.39
CA LEU A 54 7.11 -6.12 -11.66
C LEU A 54 6.27 -6.76 -12.76
N GLN A 55 5.53 -5.96 -13.51
CA GLN A 55 4.92 -6.41 -14.75
C GLN A 55 5.92 -6.26 -15.91
N THR A 56 6.25 -7.39 -16.53
CA THR A 56 7.04 -7.48 -17.75
C THR A 56 6.14 -7.83 -18.93
N LYS A 57 6.73 -7.90 -20.13
CA LYS A 57 6.08 -8.46 -21.32
C LYS A 57 5.62 -9.92 -21.11
N ASP A 58 6.33 -10.67 -20.25
CA ASP A 58 6.11 -12.09 -19.99
C ASP A 58 5.11 -12.35 -18.85
N GLY A 59 4.61 -11.30 -18.19
CA GLY A 59 3.62 -11.40 -17.12
C GLY A 59 4.05 -10.67 -15.84
N PHE A 60 3.60 -11.18 -14.69
CA PHE A 60 3.94 -10.63 -13.37
C PHE A 60 5.07 -11.42 -12.73
N LYS A 61 6.09 -10.72 -12.26
CA LYS A 61 7.20 -11.27 -11.49
C LYS A 61 7.20 -10.68 -10.10
N THR A 62 7.00 -11.49 -9.07
CA THR A 62 7.24 -11.08 -7.68
C THR A 62 8.74 -10.90 -7.49
N ILE A 63 9.15 -9.69 -7.15
CA ILE A 63 10.55 -9.32 -6.92
C ILE A 63 10.88 -9.14 -5.43
N LEU A 64 9.85 -9.02 -4.58
CA LEU A 64 9.99 -8.98 -3.13
C LEU A 64 8.73 -9.58 -2.50
N ASN A 65 8.90 -10.41 -1.48
CA ASN A 65 7.84 -10.98 -0.67
C ASN A 65 8.43 -11.29 0.71
N GLU A 66 8.34 -10.32 1.62
CA GLU A 66 9.04 -10.35 2.90
C GLU A 66 8.19 -9.79 4.03
N CYS A 67 8.53 -10.16 5.26
CA CYS A 67 8.05 -9.48 6.46
C CYS A 67 9.06 -8.41 6.89
N ARG A 68 8.60 -7.18 7.03
CA ARG A 68 9.38 -6.03 7.50
C ARG A 68 8.80 -5.51 8.81
N TYR A 69 9.52 -4.64 9.51
CA TYR A 69 9.10 -4.14 10.82
C TYR A 69 9.02 -2.62 10.84
N LEU A 70 7.94 -2.10 11.41
CA LEU A 70 7.78 -0.72 11.81
C LEU A 70 8.33 -0.54 13.23
N GLY A 71 8.89 0.64 13.54
CA GLY A 71 9.43 0.92 14.87
C GLY A 71 8.39 0.75 15.98
N SER A 72 8.76 0.02 17.04
CA SER A 72 7.87 -0.36 18.16
C SER A 72 7.48 0.79 19.09
N GLN A 73 8.28 1.87 19.13
CA GLN A 73 8.06 3.02 20.03
C GLN A 73 7.28 4.18 19.39
N SER A 74 6.91 4.07 18.12
CA SER A 74 6.18 5.15 17.44
C SER A 74 4.67 4.98 17.60
N ALA A 75 3.95 6.09 17.75
CA ALA A 75 2.48 6.12 17.63
C ALA A 75 2.03 6.42 16.19
N ASN A 76 2.97 6.77 15.31
CA ASN A 76 2.72 7.06 13.90
C ASN A 76 3.70 6.30 12.99
N TRP A 77 3.19 5.71 11.92
CA TRP A 77 3.99 4.96 10.95
C TRP A 77 3.65 5.37 9.53
N LYS A 78 4.67 5.42 8.68
CA LYS A 78 4.52 5.73 7.25
C LYS A 78 4.90 4.54 6.39
N ILE A 79 3.98 4.15 5.52
CA ILE A 79 4.22 3.17 4.45
C ILE A 79 3.80 3.84 3.15
N GLY A 80 4.78 4.06 2.26
CA GLY A 80 4.55 4.81 1.03
C GLY A 80 3.99 6.22 1.32
N CYS A 81 2.84 6.54 0.73
CA CYS A 81 2.14 7.81 0.89
C CYS A 81 0.99 7.75 1.90
N THR A 82 1.03 6.78 2.80
CA THR A 82 0.03 6.61 3.85
C THR A 82 0.69 6.75 5.22
N GLU A 83 0.06 7.54 6.09
CA GLU A 83 0.40 7.60 7.51
C GLU A 83 -0.71 6.92 8.32
N THR A 84 -0.28 6.07 9.25
CA THR A 84 -1.15 5.40 10.21
C THR A 84 -0.83 5.95 11.59
N ILE A 85 -1.83 6.50 12.28
CA ILE A 85 -1.69 7.06 13.62
C ILE A 85 -2.53 6.22 14.58
N LYS A 86 -1.89 5.67 15.61
CA LYS A 86 -2.56 4.91 16.68
C LYS A 86 -3.20 5.87 17.68
N GLU A 87 -4.47 5.63 17.98
CA GLU A 87 -5.20 6.20 19.12
C GLU A 87 -5.67 5.07 20.06
N ASP A 88 -6.32 5.41 21.17
CA ASP A 88 -6.66 4.47 22.24
C ASP A 88 -7.53 3.29 21.76
N SER A 89 -8.48 3.54 20.86
CA SER A 89 -9.47 2.57 20.40
C SER A 89 -9.50 2.33 18.90
N LYS A 90 -8.61 2.99 18.14
CA LYS A 90 -8.61 2.96 16.68
C LYS A 90 -7.27 3.35 16.07
N TYR A 91 -7.18 3.16 14.76
CA TYR A 91 -6.12 3.71 13.94
C TYR A 91 -6.70 4.70 12.92
N ASN A 92 -6.17 5.92 12.88
CA ASN A 92 -6.49 6.88 11.82
C ASN A 92 -5.54 6.67 10.65
N LEU A 93 -6.09 6.55 9.45
CA LEU A 93 -5.32 6.45 8.22
C LEU A 93 -5.44 7.75 7.43
N TYR A 94 -4.30 8.27 7.00
CA TYR A 94 -4.19 9.49 6.20
C TYR A 94 -3.49 9.18 4.88
N PHE A 95 -3.93 9.82 3.81
CA PHE A 95 -3.18 9.91 2.57
C PHE A 95 -2.41 11.24 2.54
N LEU A 96 -1.10 11.15 2.37
CA LEU A 96 -0.20 12.29 2.35
C LEU A 96 0.58 12.26 1.03
N TYR A 97 0.16 13.12 0.11
CA TYR A 97 0.91 13.30 -1.12
C TYR A 97 2.31 13.85 -0.80
N SER A 98 3.29 13.20 -1.39
CA SER A 98 4.68 13.62 -1.46
C SER A 98 5.22 13.30 -2.85
N LYS A 99 6.40 13.80 -3.19
CA LYS A 99 7.06 13.46 -4.46
C LYS A 99 7.24 11.95 -4.65
N ASN A 100 7.37 11.19 -3.55
CA ASN A 100 7.51 9.73 -3.59
C ASN A 100 6.22 9.02 -4.03
N CYS A 101 5.08 9.70 -4.07
CA CYS A 101 3.85 9.12 -4.63
C CYS A 101 3.89 9.05 -6.16
N GLY A 102 4.80 9.79 -6.79
CA GLY A 102 4.85 9.96 -8.24
C GLY A 102 3.77 10.90 -8.76
N ASN A 103 3.90 11.26 -10.03
CA ASN A 103 2.96 12.13 -10.72
C ASN A 103 1.62 11.41 -11.00
N PRO A 104 0.50 12.14 -11.13
CA PRO A 104 0.40 13.59 -11.06
C PRO A 104 0.55 14.13 -9.63
N ILE A 105 0.93 15.41 -9.54
CA ILE A 105 0.90 16.13 -8.26
C ILE A 105 -0.56 16.25 -7.82
N ARG A 106 -0.82 15.86 -6.57
CA ARG A 106 -2.14 15.96 -5.95
C ARG A 106 -2.17 17.15 -5.01
N TYR A 107 -3.13 18.04 -5.20
CA TYR A 107 -3.31 19.23 -4.39
C TYR A 107 -4.57 19.10 -3.53
N GLY A 108 -4.49 19.59 -2.29
CA GLY A 108 -5.64 19.78 -1.42
C GLY A 108 -6.40 21.07 -1.76
N LYS A 109 -7.46 21.34 -0.99
CA LYS A 109 -8.34 22.51 -1.19
C LYS A 109 -7.62 23.87 -1.06
N THR A 110 -6.51 23.91 -0.35
CA THR A 110 -5.75 25.14 -0.04
C THR A 110 -4.52 25.34 -0.93
N PHE A 111 -4.49 24.72 -2.12
CA PHE A 111 -3.35 24.75 -3.05
C PHE A 111 -2.03 24.16 -2.52
N GLY A 112 -2.02 23.58 -1.31
CA GLY A 112 -0.93 22.74 -0.80
C GLY A 112 -1.00 21.31 -1.33
N PHE A 113 0.05 20.51 -1.09
CA PHE A 113 0.01 19.08 -1.38
C PHE A 113 -1.15 18.41 -0.64
N LEU A 114 -1.79 17.45 -1.29
CA LEU A 114 -2.92 16.73 -0.74
C LEU A 114 -2.51 16.04 0.56
N HIS A 115 -3.18 16.42 1.65
CA HIS A 115 -3.12 15.74 2.93
C HIS A 115 -4.54 15.64 3.44
N GLU A 116 -5.07 14.42 3.47
CA GLU A 116 -6.43 14.19 3.95
C GLU A 116 -6.56 12.87 4.68
N LYS A 117 -7.56 12.82 5.55
CA LYS A 117 -7.93 11.60 6.26
C LYS A 117 -8.63 10.66 5.30
N ALA A 118 -8.12 9.43 5.18
CA ALA A 118 -8.72 8.38 4.37
C ALA A 118 -9.89 7.73 5.12
N PHE A 119 -9.63 7.13 6.29
CA PHE A 119 -10.65 6.53 7.15
C PHE A 119 -10.08 6.17 8.54
N ASP A 120 -10.98 5.78 9.44
CA ASP A 120 -10.67 5.16 10.73
C ASP A 120 -10.79 3.63 10.65
N ILE A 121 -9.93 2.92 11.37
CA ILE A 121 -10.00 1.47 11.57
C ILE A 121 -10.20 1.18 13.05
N PHE A 122 -11.34 0.56 13.36
CA PHE A 122 -11.66 -0.03 14.65
C PHE A 122 -11.34 -1.53 14.65
N SER A 123 -11.48 -2.15 15.82
CA SER A 123 -11.24 -3.58 15.98
C SER A 123 -12.07 -4.43 15.00
N ASN A 124 -11.40 -5.38 14.36
CA ASN A 124 -11.84 -6.30 13.31
C ASN A 124 -12.28 -5.66 11.98
N GLU A 125 -12.12 -4.35 11.80
CA GLU A 125 -12.34 -3.71 10.51
C GLU A 125 -11.13 -3.85 9.60
N PHE A 126 -11.39 -4.09 8.32
CA PHE A 126 -10.41 -4.14 7.25
C PHE A 126 -10.57 -2.94 6.32
N GLY A 127 -9.52 -2.12 6.20
CA GLY A 127 -9.42 -1.03 5.25
C GLY A 127 -8.39 -1.25 4.15
N ARG A 128 -8.62 -0.64 2.98
CA ARG A 128 -7.70 -0.63 1.86
C ARG A 128 -7.49 0.78 1.31
N ILE A 129 -6.23 1.17 1.13
CA ILE A 129 -5.83 2.40 0.42
C ILE A 129 -5.17 2.01 -0.90
N LEU A 130 -5.58 2.66 -2.00
CA LEU A 130 -4.95 2.50 -3.31
C LEU A 130 -4.54 3.86 -3.87
N TYR A 131 -3.33 3.94 -4.41
CA TYR A 131 -2.91 5.09 -5.19
C TYR A 131 -1.90 4.69 -6.26
N ASN A 132 -1.89 5.40 -7.38
CA ASN A 132 -0.95 5.14 -8.47
C ASN A 132 -0.04 6.34 -8.71
N GLY A 133 1.06 6.12 -9.42
CA GLY A 133 2.00 7.20 -9.69
C GLY A 133 2.92 6.90 -10.86
N ARG A 134 3.33 7.96 -11.54
CA ARG A 134 4.36 7.95 -12.57
C ARG A 134 5.65 8.53 -12.03
N HIS A 135 6.73 7.81 -12.21
CA HIS A 135 8.05 8.06 -11.65
C HIS A 135 9.09 8.13 -12.76
N THR A 136 10.20 8.76 -12.45
CA THR A 136 11.39 8.78 -13.30
C THR A 136 12.49 8.08 -12.53
N ASP A 137 13.07 7.04 -13.12
CA ASP A 137 14.23 6.35 -12.58
C ASP A 137 15.43 7.29 -12.56
N SER A 138 16.12 7.41 -11.42
CA SER A 138 17.19 8.40 -11.24
C SER A 138 18.43 8.11 -12.09
N ASP A 139 18.65 6.84 -12.40
CA ASP A 139 19.90 6.37 -13.02
C ASP A 139 19.76 6.34 -14.54
N THR A 140 18.57 5.98 -15.03
CA THR A 140 18.27 5.81 -16.46
C THR A 140 17.45 6.96 -17.05
N GLY A 141 16.77 7.75 -16.22
CA GLY A 141 15.79 8.75 -16.67
C GLY A 141 14.50 8.14 -17.24
N GLU A 142 14.38 6.81 -17.23
CA GLU A 142 13.23 6.11 -17.81
C GLU A 142 11.99 6.24 -16.94
N TRP A 143 10.84 6.26 -17.62
CA TRP A 143 9.56 6.40 -16.95
C TRP A 143 9.02 5.03 -16.54
N PHE A 144 8.71 4.91 -15.26
CA PHE A 144 7.99 3.77 -14.72
C PHE A 144 6.75 4.22 -13.96
N TYR A 145 5.84 3.29 -13.75
CA TYR A 145 4.54 3.52 -13.16
C TYR A 145 4.38 2.56 -12.00
N SER A 146 3.64 2.97 -10.99
CA SER A 146 3.29 2.10 -9.87
C SER A 146 1.83 2.18 -9.49
N LEU A 147 1.32 1.07 -8.96
CA LEU A 147 0.09 0.97 -8.19
C LEU A 147 0.49 0.49 -6.79
N ASN A 148 0.14 1.28 -5.79
CA ASN A 148 0.43 1.02 -4.38
C ASN A 148 -0.88 0.68 -3.68
N ILE A 149 -0.86 -0.38 -2.89
CA ILE A 149 -2.01 -0.88 -2.14
C ILE A 149 -1.55 -1.13 -0.71
N LEU A 150 -2.22 -0.50 0.24
CA LEU A 150 -2.05 -0.80 1.67
C LEU A 150 -3.34 -1.41 2.20
N ASN A 151 -3.26 -2.66 2.65
CA ASN A 151 -4.30 -3.33 3.42
C ASN A 151 -4.00 -3.19 4.91
N VAL A 152 -5.01 -2.83 5.70
CA VAL A 152 -4.88 -2.54 7.14
C VAL A 152 -6.03 -3.18 7.89
N CYS A 153 -5.76 -3.89 8.97
CA CYS A 153 -6.79 -4.37 9.88
C CYS A 153 -6.27 -4.36 11.31
N ASP A 154 -7.11 -3.97 12.28
CA ASP A 154 -6.80 -4.15 13.70
C ASP A 154 -7.51 -5.37 14.23
N THR A 155 -6.82 -6.46 14.51
CA THR A 155 -7.44 -7.69 15.02
C THR A 155 -6.53 -8.42 16.01
N GLU A 156 -7.10 -9.19 16.92
CA GLU A 156 -6.36 -10.16 17.75
C GLU A 156 -6.43 -11.56 17.13
N GLU A 157 -7.23 -11.76 16.08
CA GLU A 157 -7.38 -13.05 15.42
C GLU A 157 -6.15 -13.37 14.55
N LYS A 158 -5.63 -14.59 14.73
CA LYS A 158 -4.58 -15.14 13.88
C LYS A 158 -5.19 -15.75 12.63
N ASN A 159 -5.43 -14.93 11.62
CA ASN A 159 -5.99 -15.35 10.33
C ASN A 159 -5.05 -15.00 9.17
N TYR A 160 -4.40 -16.00 8.57
CA TYR A 160 -3.49 -15.79 7.44
C TYR A 160 -4.20 -15.31 6.17
N ASN A 161 -5.51 -15.53 6.07
CA ASN A 161 -6.35 -15.13 4.95
C ASN A 161 -7.09 -13.81 5.22
N LEU A 162 -6.69 -13.04 6.24
CA LEU A 162 -7.37 -11.84 6.72
C LEU A 162 -7.79 -10.87 5.60
N PHE A 163 -6.92 -10.67 4.61
CA PHE A 163 -7.15 -9.75 3.49
C PHE A 163 -7.73 -10.42 2.24
N LEU A 164 -8.02 -11.72 2.25
CA LEU A 164 -8.62 -12.45 1.12
C LEU A 164 -10.16 -12.32 1.10
N LYS A 165 -10.63 -11.10 1.38
CA LYS A 165 -12.02 -10.67 1.31
C LYS A 165 -12.06 -9.23 0.76
N GLU A 166 -13.25 -8.71 0.53
CA GLU A 166 -13.41 -7.28 0.23
C GLU A 166 -13.20 -6.43 1.50
N PRO A 167 -12.63 -5.22 1.37
CA PRO A 167 -12.45 -4.32 2.49
C PRO A 167 -13.78 -3.71 2.94
N ASP A 168 -13.91 -3.51 4.25
CA ASP A 168 -15.03 -2.78 4.85
C ASP A 168 -14.96 -1.29 4.48
N LYS A 169 -13.74 -0.78 4.28
CA LYS A 169 -13.47 0.62 3.92
C LYS A 169 -12.44 0.70 2.81
N GLU A 170 -12.70 1.48 1.77
CA GLU A 170 -11.77 1.65 0.65
C GLU A 170 -11.55 3.14 0.34
N TYR A 171 -10.29 3.52 0.18
CA TYR A 171 -9.89 4.87 -0.25
C TYR A 171 -9.01 4.78 -1.49
N LYS A 172 -9.27 5.63 -2.48
CA LYS A 172 -8.61 5.61 -3.79
C LYS A 172 -8.11 7.00 -4.17
N GLN A 173 -6.84 7.06 -4.55
CA GLN A 173 -6.19 8.19 -5.21
C GLN A 173 -5.58 7.72 -6.53
N LEU A 174 -6.45 7.22 -7.42
CA LEU A 174 -6.09 6.67 -8.72
C LEU A 174 -6.32 7.71 -9.81
N GLU A 175 -5.30 7.93 -10.63
CA GLU A 175 -5.31 8.91 -11.70
C GLU A 175 -5.00 8.28 -13.06
N ILE A 176 -5.34 9.00 -14.12
CA ILE A 176 -4.90 8.62 -15.47
C ILE A 176 -3.42 8.96 -15.60
N LEU A 177 -2.58 7.95 -15.80
CA LEU A 177 -1.14 8.13 -15.96
C LEU A 177 -0.79 8.19 -17.46
N TYR A 178 -0.32 9.37 -17.90
CA TYR A 178 0.09 9.63 -19.29
C TYR A 178 1.55 9.32 -19.58
#